data_AF-A0A2G6QKM7-F1
#
_entry.id   AF-A0A2G6QKM7-F1
#
_cell.length_a   1.000
_cell.length_b   1.000
_cell.length_c   1.000
_cell.angle_alpha   90.00
_cell.angle_beta   90.00
_cell.angle_gamma   90.00
#
_symmetry.space_group_name_H-M   'P 1'
#
loop_
_entity.id
_entity.type
_entity.pdbx_description
1 polymer ?
#
loop_
_entity_poly.entity_id
_entity_poly.type
_entity_poly.pdbx_seq_one_letter_code
_entity_poly.pdbx_strand_id
1 'polypeptide(L)'
;MGDTGRLKAVEWLFWTILVLVALSIVVASVIVWRSNRQLPPGPPTEEITAEPKPVSPAEPIEKPETVVESPAVEPYEPTQPVVEQPVIEQPSLEVPEAPTSRFARLRRRLAGSNNQLARALADLLSVDRLDADVWDDFEATLIASDLGVGPTTELTDALRKELSVDGVSDPAKAKQVLRSELIRLVDPSLDRSLNTQGAENKPGVVLVVGVNGVGKTTTVGKLARVLVAEDKSVLLGAADTFRAAAADQLTTWGDRVGVATVRGPEGSDPGSVAFETIDKAITDNVD
;
A
#
# COMPACT_ATOMS: atom_id res chain seq x y z
N MET A 1 34.74 -42.24 50.72
CA MET A 1 35.46 -41.12 50.07
C MET A 1 35.48 -41.35 48.56
N GLY A 2 34.48 -40.86 47.80
CA GLY A 2 34.46 -41.15 46.35
C GLY A 2 33.56 -40.30 45.45
N ASP A 3 32.88 -39.27 45.94
CA ASP A 3 31.86 -38.54 45.14
C ASP A 3 32.13 -37.03 44.96
N THR A 4 33.03 -36.45 45.74
CA THR A 4 33.40 -35.03 45.64
C THR A 4 34.28 -34.70 44.42
N GLY A 5 34.90 -35.71 43.78
CA GLY A 5 35.73 -35.51 42.59
C GLY A 5 34.93 -35.34 41.29
N ARG A 6 33.79 -36.02 41.16
CA ARG A 6 32.94 -35.95 39.96
C ARG A 6 32.18 -34.63 39.86
N LEU A 7 31.69 -34.11 40.99
CA LEU A 7 30.97 -32.83 41.02
C LEU A 7 31.89 -31.65 40.66
N LYS A 8 33.14 -31.64 41.16
CA LYS A 8 34.13 -30.62 40.80
C LYS A 8 34.56 -30.71 39.32
N ALA A 9 34.58 -31.90 38.75
CA ALA A 9 34.90 -32.09 37.33
C ALA A 9 33.78 -31.56 36.42
N VAL A 10 32.51 -31.77 36.79
CA VAL A 10 31.35 -31.24 36.04
C VAL A 10 31.26 -29.72 36.17
N GLU A 11 31.54 -29.17 37.35
CA GLU A 11 31.58 -27.72 37.57
C GLU A 11 32.71 -27.05 36.77
N TRP A 12 33.89 -27.66 36.73
CA TRP A 12 35.01 -27.19 35.90
C TRP A 12 34.71 -27.29 34.39
N LEU A 13 34.02 -28.35 33.95
CA LEU A 13 33.57 -28.50 32.57
C LEU A 13 32.54 -27.42 32.18
N PHE A 14 31.62 -27.10 33.07
CA PHE A 14 30.62 -26.06 32.84
C PHE A 14 31.28 -24.68 32.67
N TRP A 15 32.20 -24.32 33.56
CA TRP A 15 32.91 -23.03 33.47
C TRP A 15 33.84 -22.95 32.25
N THR A 16 34.48 -24.04 31.85
CA THR A 16 35.32 -24.07 30.64
C THR A 16 34.48 -23.92 29.36
N ILE A 17 33.32 -24.58 29.27
CA ILE A 17 32.38 -24.38 28.15
C ILE A 17 31.88 -22.93 28.10
N LEU A 18 31.54 -22.35 29.25
CA LEU A 18 31.05 -20.97 29.33
C LEU A 18 32.09 -19.96 28.86
N VAL A 19 33.36 -20.16 29.22
CA VAL A 19 34.48 -19.32 28.73
C VAL A 19 34.69 -19.48 27.23
N LEU A 20 34.60 -20.70 26.68
CA LEU A 20 34.73 -20.94 25.24
C LEU A 20 33.60 -20.28 24.43
N VAL A 21 32.37 -20.34 24.93
CA VAL A 21 31.22 -19.65 24.30
C VAL A 21 31.43 -18.14 24.33
N ALA A 22 31.82 -17.57 25.48
CA ALA A 22 32.11 -16.14 25.58
C ALA A 22 33.23 -15.71 24.61
N LEU A 23 34.30 -16.50 24.49
CA LEU A 23 35.40 -16.23 23.57
C LEU A 23 34.94 -16.29 22.11
N SER A 24 34.08 -17.24 21.76
CA SER A 24 33.51 -17.36 20.41
C SER A 24 32.66 -16.15 20.01
N ILE A 25 31.89 -15.60 20.95
CA ILE A 25 31.06 -14.40 20.74
C ILE A 25 31.93 -13.17 20.54
N VAL A 26 33.02 -13.04 21.30
CA VAL A 26 33.98 -11.92 21.15
C VAL A 26 34.67 -12.00 19.79
N VAL A 27 35.12 -13.18 19.36
CA VAL A 27 35.74 -13.38 18.05
C VAL A 27 34.77 -13.06 16.91
N ALA A 28 33.52 -13.55 16.98
CA ALA A 28 32.49 -13.24 15.99
C ALA A 28 32.20 -11.73 15.93
N SER A 29 32.12 -11.06 17.08
CA SER A 29 31.89 -9.61 17.18
C SER A 29 33.04 -8.80 16.57
N VAL A 30 34.30 -9.23 16.78
CA VAL A 30 35.49 -8.60 16.19
C VAL A 30 35.55 -8.80 14.67
N ILE A 31 35.15 -9.97 14.17
CA ILE A 31 35.08 -10.26 12.73
C ILE A 31 34.04 -9.37 12.05
N VAL A 32 32.83 -9.26 12.63
CA VAL A 32 31.76 -8.38 12.11
C VAL A 32 32.21 -6.92 12.14
N TRP A 33 32.84 -6.47 13.23
CA TRP A 33 33.36 -5.11 13.34
C TRP A 33 34.48 -4.79 12.34
N ARG A 34 35.35 -5.76 12.02
CA ARG A 34 36.38 -5.62 10.98
C ARG A 34 35.80 -5.64 9.56
N SER A 35 34.81 -6.49 9.31
CA SER A 35 34.12 -6.59 8.02
C SER A 35 33.39 -5.30 7.67
N ASN A 36 32.78 -4.64 8.66
CA ASN A 36 32.03 -3.40 8.45
C ASN A 36 32.91 -2.16 8.21
N ARG A 37 34.24 -2.29 8.31
CA ARG A 37 35.22 -1.23 8.02
C ARG A 37 35.77 -1.26 6.59
N GLN A 38 35.41 -2.25 5.77
CA GLN A 38 35.92 -2.41 4.40
C GLN A 38 34.79 -2.62 3.38
N LEU A 39 33.79 -1.74 3.38
CA LEU A 39 32.98 -1.60 2.17
C LEU A 39 33.87 -0.95 1.09
N PRO A 40 34.11 -1.62 -0.05
CA PRO A 40 34.81 -0.99 -1.16
C PRO A 40 34.02 0.25 -1.60
N PRO A 41 34.69 1.32 -2.07
CA PRO A 41 33.99 2.45 -2.66
C PRO A 41 33.09 1.93 -3.78
N GLY A 42 31.85 2.41 -3.79
CA GLY A 42 30.91 2.12 -4.87
C GLY A 42 31.54 2.49 -6.23
N PRO A 43 31.13 1.82 -7.32
CA PRO A 43 31.62 2.16 -8.65
C PRO A 43 31.39 3.65 -8.93
N PRO A 44 32.27 4.32 -9.68
CA PRO A 44 32.11 5.73 -9.99
C PRO A 44 30.76 5.94 -10.67
N THR A 45 30.00 6.92 -10.19
CA THR A 45 28.87 7.48 -10.93
C THR A 45 29.39 7.95 -12.28
N GLU A 46 29.02 7.24 -13.35
CA GLU A 46 29.08 7.83 -14.69
C GLU A 46 28.14 9.03 -14.70
N GLU A 47 28.71 10.23 -14.70
CA GLU A 47 28.02 11.43 -15.13
C GLU A 47 27.50 11.18 -16.54
N ILE A 48 26.18 10.99 -16.66
CA ILE A 48 25.50 11.10 -17.95
C ILE A 48 25.53 12.58 -18.33
N THR A 49 26.66 13.01 -18.87
CA THR A 49 26.76 14.21 -19.69
C THR A 49 26.02 13.90 -20.99
N ALA A 50 24.73 14.22 -21.04
CA ALA A 50 23.98 14.22 -22.28
C ALA A 50 24.47 15.41 -23.13
N GLU A 51 25.46 15.17 -23.98
CA GLU A 51 25.69 16.03 -25.15
C GLU A 51 24.45 15.93 -26.07
N PRO A 52 23.85 17.07 -26.48
CA PRO A 52 22.71 17.05 -27.37
C PRO A 52 23.19 16.66 -28.78
N LYS A 53 22.75 15.49 -29.28
CA LYS A 53 22.90 15.17 -30.70
C LYS A 53 21.86 15.96 -31.52
N PRO A 54 22.28 16.54 -32.66
CA PRO A 54 21.44 17.45 -33.45
C PRO A 54 20.33 16.68 -34.15
N VAL A 55 19.11 17.22 -34.05
CA VAL A 55 17.96 16.77 -34.85
C VAL A 55 18.14 17.33 -36.26
N SER A 56 18.29 16.43 -37.23
CA SER A 56 18.38 16.77 -38.65
C SER A 56 17.02 17.24 -39.18
N PRO A 57 16.95 18.27 -40.04
CA PRO A 57 15.69 18.92 -40.45
C PRO A 57 14.83 18.07 -41.38
N ALA A 58 13.50 18.23 -41.23
CA ALA A 58 12.52 17.74 -42.18
C ALA A 58 12.58 18.54 -43.49
N GLU A 59 12.61 17.82 -44.62
CA GLU A 59 12.54 18.37 -45.97
C GLU A 59 11.10 18.77 -46.37
N PRO A 60 10.97 19.65 -47.39
CA PRO A 60 9.89 20.64 -47.51
C PRO A 60 8.65 20.14 -48.27
N ILE A 61 7.48 20.69 -47.90
CA ILE A 61 6.24 20.54 -48.67
C ILE A 61 6.21 21.61 -49.77
N GLU A 62 6.14 21.15 -51.02
CA GLU A 62 5.95 21.96 -52.22
C GLU A 62 4.61 22.73 -52.22
N LYS A 63 4.70 24.03 -52.55
CA LYS A 63 3.58 24.81 -53.09
C LYS A 63 3.36 24.47 -54.56
N PRO A 64 2.12 24.62 -55.04
CA PRO A 64 1.93 25.39 -56.26
C PRO A 64 1.08 26.65 -56.04
N GLU A 65 1.42 27.65 -56.85
CA GLU A 65 0.89 29.00 -56.92
C GLU A 65 -0.42 29.11 -57.72
N THR A 66 -1.28 30.02 -57.26
CA THR A 66 -2.22 30.94 -57.95
C THR A 66 -2.90 30.57 -59.28
N VAL A 67 -4.23 30.80 -59.37
CA VAL A 67 -4.88 31.81 -60.26
C VAL A 67 -6.28 32.22 -59.71
N VAL A 68 -6.43 33.53 -59.47
CA VAL A 68 -7.55 34.49 -59.68
C VAL A 68 -9.00 33.97 -59.83
N GLU A 69 -9.96 34.55 -59.06
CA GLU A 69 -11.07 35.41 -59.56
C GLU A 69 -12.14 35.70 -58.46
N SER A 70 -12.33 37.00 -58.14
CA SER A 70 -13.50 37.60 -57.46
C SER A 70 -14.74 37.52 -58.37
N PRO A 71 -16.02 37.74 -57.95
CA PRO A 71 -16.49 38.53 -56.80
C PRO A 71 -17.75 37.98 -56.08
N ALA A 72 -18.13 38.61 -54.95
CA ALA A 72 -19.46 39.21 -54.73
C ALA A 72 -19.61 39.59 -53.24
N VAL A 73 -19.79 40.89 -53.02
CA VAL A 73 -20.09 41.50 -51.73
C VAL A 73 -21.59 41.33 -51.49
N GLU A 74 -21.98 40.77 -50.34
CA GLU A 74 -23.32 40.95 -49.77
C GLU A 74 -23.24 41.70 -48.43
N PRO A 75 -24.26 42.52 -48.11
CA PRO A 75 -24.14 43.62 -47.15
C PRO A 75 -24.18 43.18 -45.68
N TYR A 76 -23.51 43.98 -44.85
CA TYR A 76 -23.48 43.86 -43.39
C TYR A 76 -24.88 44.05 -42.77
N GLU A 77 -25.20 43.24 -41.76
CA GLU A 77 -26.11 43.60 -40.67
C GLU A 77 -25.33 43.60 -39.35
N PRO A 78 -25.50 44.60 -38.46
CA PRO A 78 -24.68 44.72 -37.27
C PRO A 78 -25.19 43.83 -36.14
N THR A 79 -24.50 42.71 -35.88
CA THR A 79 -24.61 42.02 -34.59
C THR A 79 -23.75 42.74 -33.55
N GLN A 80 -24.41 43.20 -32.49
CA GLN A 80 -23.81 43.85 -31.32
C GLN A 80 -22.73 42.95 -30.69
N PRO A 81 -21.66 43.51 -30.09
CA PRO A 81 -20.63 42.72 -29.47
C PRO A 81 -21.18 42.09 -28.18
N VAL A 82 -21.38 40.77 -28.20
CA VAL A 82 -21.51 39.96 -26.99
C VAL A 82 -20.15 39.99 -26.32
N VAL A 83 -20.07 40.65 -25.17
CA VAL A 83 -18.89 40.59 -24.29
C VAL A 83 -18.84 39.16 -23.74
N GLU A 84 -17.98 38.34 -24.33
CA GLU A 84 -17.66 37.01 -23.84
C GLU A 84 -16.90 37.16 -22.51
N GLN A 85 -17.63 37.07 -21.40
CA GLN A 85 -17.01 36.96 -20.09
C GLN A 85 -16.28 35.61 -20.02
N PRO A 86 -15.00 35.57 -19.64
CA PRO A 86 -14.28 34.31 -19.52
C PRO A 86 -14.92 33.50 -18.41
N VAL A 87 -15.50 32.36 -18.77
CA VAL A 87 -15.93 31.34 -17.81
C VAL A 87 -14.66 30.82 -17.14
N ILE A 88 -14.43 31.22 -15.90
CA ILE A 88 -13.38 30.63 -15.07
C ILE A 88 -13.85 29.19 -14.77
N GLU A 89 -13.23 28.23 -15.44
CA GLU A 89 -13.44 26.81 -15.22
C GLU A 89 -12.96 26.48 -13.79
N GLN A 90 -13.89 26.37 -12.84
CA GLN A 90 -13.52 25.97 -11.49
C GLN A 90 -12.99 24.53 -11.55
N PRO A 91 -11.85 24.22 -10.91
CA PRO A 91 -11.32 22.86 -10.90
C PRO A 91 -12.34 21.94 -10.25
N SER A 92 -12.90 21.01 -11.05
CA SER A 92 -13.83 20.00 -10.55
C SER A 92 -13.07 19.04 -9.63
N LEU A 93 -13.51 18.93 -8.37
CA LEU A 93 -12.91 18.02 -7.40
C LEU A 93 -13.07 16.56 -7.85
N GLU A 94 -12.02 15.76 -7.69
CA GLU A 94 -12.09 14.32 -8.00
C GLU A 94 -12.89 13.55 -6.94
N VAL A 95 -14.18 13.28 -7.20
CA VAL A 95 -15.04 12.49 -6.29
C VAL A 95 -14.90 10.98 -6.58
N PRO A 96 -14.81 10.10 -5.56
CA PRO A 96 -14.84 8.65 -5.74
C PRO A 96 -16.16 8.17 -6.34
N GLU A 97 -16.09 7.11 -7.15
CA GLU A 97 -17.29 6.40 -7.60
C GLU A 97 -18.10 5.79 -6.46
N ALA A 98 -19.40 5.59 -6.70
CA ALA A 98 -20.33 5.00 -5.74
C ALA A 98 -19.88 3.61 -5.22
N PRO A 99 -20.17 3.26 -3.95
CA PRO A 99 -19.73 2.01 -3.31
C PRO A 99 -20.01 0.74 -4.12
N THR A 100 -21.21 0.63 -4.68
CA THR A 100 -21.65 -0.54 -5.46
C THR A 100 -20.77 -0.78 -6.69
N SER A 101 -20.43 0.27 -7.42
CA SER A 101 -19.50 0.21 -8.57
C SER A 101 -18.11 -0.22 -8.13
N ARG A 102 -17.62 0.30 -6.98
CA ARG A 102 -16.30 -0.04 -6.43
C ARG A 102 -16.19 -1.51 -6.06
N PHE A 103 -17.20 -2.06 -5.37
CA PHE A 103 -17.23 -3.49 -5.02
C PHE A 103 -17.29 -4.40 -6.24
N ALA A 104 -18.05 -4.02 -7.27
CA ALA A 104 -18.10 -4.78 -8.52
C ALA A 104 -16.72 -4.82 -9.22
N ARG A 105 -16.00 -3.68 -9.27
CA ARG A 105 -14.63 -3.63 -9.81
C ARG A 105 -13.64 -4.43 -8.97
N LEU A 106 -13.72 -4.33 -7.64
CA LEU A 106 -12.88 -5.13 -6.74
C LEU A 106 -13.10 -6.63 -6.97
N ARG A 107 -14.37 -7.07 -7.00
CA ARG A 107 -14.72 -8.47 -7.29
C ARG A 107 -14.16 -8.92 -8.64
N ARG A 108 -14.24 -8.09 -9.68
CA ARG A 108 -13.67 -8.40 -11.00
C ARG A 108 -12.15 -8.54 -10.95
N ARG A 109 -11.46 -7.65 -10.24
CA ARG A 109 -10.00 -7.72 -10.06
C ARG A 109 -9.56 -8.95 -9.28
N LEU A 110 -10.29 -9.31 -8.22
CA LEU A 110 -10.03 -10.50 -7.42
C LEU A 110 -10.34 -11.78 -8.19
N ALA A 111 -11.40 -11.79 -9.02
CA ALA A 111 -11.72 -12.92 -9.88
C ALA A 111 -10.75 -13.08 -11.05
N GLY A 112 -10.16 -11.98 -11.53
CA GLY A 112 -9.19 -11.97 -12.62
C GLY A 112 -7.74 -12.16 -12.17
N SER A 113 -7.44 -12.13 -10.86
CA SER A 113 -6.11 -12.51 -10.38
C SER A 113 -5.97 -14.03 -10.49
N ASN A 114 -4.80 -14.51 -10.91
CA ASN A 114 -4.49 -15.94 -11.01
C ASN A 114 -4.32 -16.54 -9.60
N ASN A 115 -5.40 -16.51 -8.82
CA ASN A 115 -5.42 -16.69 -7.39
C ASN A 115 -5.00 -18.13 -7.07
N GLN A 116 -3.81 -18.29 -6.47
CA GLN A 116 -3.30 -19.61 -6.05
C GLN A 116 -4.29 -20.29 -5.09
N LEU A 117 -4.92 -19.52 -4.21
CA LEU A 117 -6.00 -19.97 -3.35
C LEU A 117 -7.17 -20.57 -4.14
N ALA A 118 -7.61 -19.92 -5.22
CA ALA A 118 -8.74 -20.42 -6.01
C ALA A 118 -8.43 -21.74 -6.72
N ARG A 119 -7.16 -21.94 -7.14
CA ARG A 119 -6.69 -23.19 -7.74
C ARG A 119 -6.57 -24.30 -6.70
N ALA A 120 -5.92 -24.03 -5.57
CA ALA A 120 -5.80 -24.98 -4.46
C ALA A 120 -7.17 -25.49 -3.99
N LEU A 121 -8.16 -24.59 -3.94
CA LEU A 121 -9.52 -24.93 -3.61
C LEU A 121 -10.21 -25.75 -4.70
N ALA A 122 -10.02 -25.41 -5.98
CA ALA A 122 -10.57 -26.20 -7.07
C ALA A 122 -9.98 -27.62 -7.08
N ASP A 123 -8.68 -27.74 -6.83
CA ASP A 123 -7.97 -29.02 -6.77
C ASP A 123 -8.50 -29.86 -5.60
N LEU A 124 -8.58 -29.30 -4.39
CA LEU A 124 -9.16 -29.97 -3.21
C LEU A 124 -10.60 -30.45 -3.47
N LEU A 125 -11.41 -29.62 -4.14
CA LEU A 125 -12.82 -29.94 -4.44
C LEU A 125 -13.01 -30.91 -5.61
N SER A 126 -11.95 -31.21 -6.37
CA SER A 126 -12.00 -32.11 -7.53
C SER A 126 -11.57 -33.54 -7.21
N VAL A 127 -11.00 -33.79 -6.03
CA VAL A 127 -10.52 -35.12 -5.63
C VAL A 127 -11.65 -35.90 -4.95
N ASP A 128 -11.91 -37.11 -5.44
CA ASP A 128 -12.96 -38.00 -4.91
C ASP A 128 -12.72 -38.43 -3.45
N ARG A 129 -11.46 -38.48 -3.02
CA ARG A 129 -11.07 -38.86 -1.65
C ARG A 129 -9.96 -37.96 -1.12
N LEU A 130 -10.26 -37.28 -0.01
CA LEU A 130 -9.28 -36.49 0.72
C LEU A 130 -8.50 -37.36 1.70
N ASP A 131 -7.29 -37.77 1.31
CA ASP A 131 -6.33 -38.40 2.21
C ASP A 131 -5.38 -37.39 2.85
N ALA A 132 -4.45 -37.87 3.69
CA ALA A 132 -3.54 -37.02 4.45
C ALA A 132 -2.68 -36.15 3.53
N ASP A 133 -2.16 -36.72 2.43
CA ASP A 133 -1.27 -36.01 1.50
C ASP A 133 -2.00 -34.85 0.82
N VAL A 134 -3.26 -35.04 0.40
CA VAL A 134 -4.07 -33.97 -0.20
C VAL A 134 -4.31 -32.81 0.76
N TRP A 135 -4.51 -33.11 2.05
CA TRP A 135 -4.66 -32.06 3.07
C TRP A 135 -3.36 -31.30 3.34
N ASP A 136 -2.23 -32.01 3.37
CA ASP A 136 -0.91 -31.40 3.60
C ASP A 136 -0.52 -30.48 2.44
N ASP A 137 -0.78 -30.89 1.19
CA ASP A 137 -0.57 -30.06 -0.01
C ASP A 137 -1.46 -28.83 -0.01
N PHE A 138 -2.72 -28.98 0.43
CA PHE A 138 -3.65 -27.88 0.55
C PHE A 138 -3.20 -26.86 1.61
N GLU A 139 -2.80 -27.31 2.79
CA GLU A 139 -2.23 -26.46 3.85
C GLU A 139 -0.97 -25.72 3.36
N ALA A 140 -0.04 -26.42 2.72
CA ALA A 140 1.17 -25.81 2.17
C ALA A 140 0.84 -24.70 1.15
N THR A 141 -0.18 -24.93 0.31
CA THR A 141 -0.60 -23.95 -0.69
C THR A 141 -1.25 -22.72 -0.06
N LEU A 142 -2.05 -22.89 0.99
CA LEU A 142 -2.64 -21.78 1.73
C LEU A 142 -1.55 -20.91 2.41
N ILE A 143 -0.54 -21.54 3.00
CA ILE A 143 0.61 -20.84 3.60
C ILE A 143 1.38 -20.07 2.54
N ALA A 144 1.66 -20.69 1.37
CA ALA A 144 2.32 -20.03 0.24
C ALA A 144 1.51 -18.88 -0.38
N SER A 145 0.20 -18.84 -0.11
CA SER A 145 -0.73 -17.80 -0.58
C SER A 145 -0.91 -16.64 0.42
N ASP A 146 0.06 -16.42 1.31
CA ASP A 146 0.08 -15.35 2.32
C ASP A 146 -1.02 -15.46 3.41
N LEU A 147 -1.65 -16.62 3.61
CA LEU A 147 -2.64 -16.79 4.70
C LEU A 147 -1.98 -16.91 6.09
N GLY A 148 -0.74 -17.40 6.13
CA GLY A 148 0.01 -17.63 7.36
C GLY A 148 -0.36 -18.94 8.06
N VAL A 149 0.52 -19.44 8.92
CA VAL A 149 0.39 -20.77 9.56
C VAL A 149 -0.87 -20.85 10.44
N GLY A 150 -1.05 -19.90 11.37
CA GLY A 150 -2.16 -19.94 12.32
C GLY A 150 -3.55 -20.02 11.68
N PRO A 151 -3.95 -19.04 10.85
CA PRO A 151 -5.25 -19.08 10.17
C PRO A 151 -5.40 -20.26 9.21
N THR A 152 -4.30 -20.73 8.61
CA THR A 152 -4.33 -21.92 7.75
C THR A 152 -4.67 -23.18 8.55
N THR A 153 -3.94 -23.45 9.63
CA THR A 153 -4.18 -24.65 10.46
C THR A 153 -5.59 -24.63 11.05
N GLU A 154 -6.08 -23.46 11.50
CA GLU A 154 -7.47 -23.33 11.96
C GLU A 154 -8.49 -23.66 10.85
N LEU A 155 -8.24 -23.19 9.63
CA LEU A 155 -9.10 -23.46 8.48
C LEU A 155 -9.09 -24.94 8.09
N THR A 156 -7.92 -25.56 7.99
CA THR A 156 -7.76 -26.94 7.54
C THR A 156 -8.32 -27.93 8.55
N ASP A 157 -8.13 -27.70 9.85
CA ASP A 157 -8.73 -28.51 10.92
C ASP A 157 -10.25 -28.45 10.89
N ALA A 158 -10.82 -27.25 10.73
CA ALA A 158 -12.27 -27.07 10.64
C ALA A 158 -12.84 -27.77 9.39
N LEU A 159 -12.19 -27.60 8.24
CA LEU A 159 -12.60 -28.25 6.99
C LEU A 159 -12.48 -29.77 7.09
N ARG A 160 -11.39 -30.30 7.65
CA ARG A 160 -11.22 -31.74 7.84
C ARG A 160 -12.33 -32.28 8.73
N LYS A 161 -12.67 -31.61 9.83
CA LYS A 161 -13.77 -32.02 10.71
C LYS A 161 -15.13 -32.05 10.01
N GLU A 162 -15.49 -30.98 9.30
CA GLU A 162 -16.80 -30.86 8.64
C GLU A 162 -16.93 -31.76 7.41
N LEU A 163 -15.83 -32.00 6.66
CA LEU A 163 -15.84 -32.80 5.44
C LEU A 163 -15.57 -34.30 5.69
N SER A 164 -14.97 -34.68 6.83
CA SER A 164 -14.78 -36.09 7.21
C SER A 164 -16.08 -36.80 7.59
N VAL A 165 -17.10 -36.05 8.01
CA VAL A 165 -18.40 -36.61 8.45
C VAL A 165 -19.30 -36.96 7.28
N ASP A 166 -19.19 -36.23 6.16
CA ASP A 166 -20.12 -36.34 5.04
C ASP A 166 -19.52 -36.97 3.78
N GLY A 167 -18.19 -37.08 3.69
CA GLY A 167 -17.51 -37.36 2.43
C GLY A 167 -17.64 -36.18 1.46
N VAL A 168 -16.58 -35.88 0.71
CA VAL A 168 -16.61 -34.81 -0.30
C VAL A 168 -17.28 -35.31 -1.57
N SER A 169 -18.52 -35.80 -1.44
CA SER A 169 -19.32 -36.23 -2.60
C SER A 169 -20.07 -35.07 -3.25
N ASP A 170 -20.15 -33.91 -2.57
CA ASP A 170 -20.81 -32.71 -3.08
C ASP A 170 -19.86 -31.48 -3.05
N PRO A 171 -19.28 -31.11 -4.21
CA PRO A 171 -18.45 -29.91 -4.35
C PRO A 171 -19.17 -28.61 -3.95
N ALA A 172 -20.51 -28.55 -4.09
CA ALA A 172 -21.28 -27.37 -3.69
C ALA A 172 -21.33 -27.23 -2.17
N LYS A 173 -21.52 -28.34 -1.45
CA LYS A 173 -21.47 -28.38 0.02
C LYS A 173 -20.08 -28.01 0.53
N ALA A 174 -19.03 -28.59 -0.03
CA ALA A 174 -17.67 -28.27 0.40
C ALA A 174 -17.28 -26.79 0.15
N LYS A 175 -17.73 -26.21 -0.97
CA LYS A 175 -17.61 -24.75 -1.21
C LYS A 175 -18.39 -23.92 -0.18
N GLN A 176 -19.56 -24.38 0.26
CA GLN A 176 -20.35 -23.70 1.29
C GLN A 176 -19.64 -23.72 2.64
N VAL A 177 -19.12 -24.89 3.06
CA VAL A 177 -18.37 -25.04 4.32
C VAL A 177 -17.12 -24.16 4.31
N LEU A 178 -16.35 -24.18 3.23
CA LEU A 178 -15.20 -23.27 3.08
C LEU A 178 -15.60 -21.81 3.22
N ARG A 179 -16.67 -21.39 2.55
CA ARG A 179 -17.14 -20.02 2.64
C ARG A 179 -17.51 -19.65 4.08
N SER A 180 -18.20 -20.52 4.81
CA SER A 180 -18.55 -20.25 6.20
C SER A 180 -17.31 -20.16 7.09
N GLU A 181 -16.33 -21.04 6.92
CA GLU A 181 -15.10 -21.01 7.71
C GLU A 181 -14.25 -19.77 7.40
N LEU A 182 -14.12 -19.37 6.13
CA LEU A 182 -13.43 -18.13 5.77
C LEU A 182 -14.13 -16.89 6.35
N ILE A 183 -15.46 -16.85 6.35
CA ILE A 183 -16.21 -15.75 7.00
C ILE A 183 -16.00 -15.77 8.51
N ARG A 184 -15.96 -16.96 9.13
CA ARG A 184 -15.70 -17.11 10.57
C ARG A 184 -14.31 -16.60 10.95
N LEU A 185 -13.28 -16.93 10.17
CA LEU A 185 -11.91 -16.42 10.36
C LEU A 185 -11.81 -14.90 10.21
N VAL A 186 -12.52 -14.34 9.24
CA VAL A 186 -12.60 -12.89 9.09
C VAL A 186 -13.36 -12.25 10.24
N ASP A 187 -14.28 -12.97 10.88
CA ASP A 187 -15.15 -12.47 11.95
C ASP A 187 -15.76 -11.09 11.61
N PRO A 188 -16.92 -11.06 10.94
CA PRO A 188 -17.58 -9.82 10.57
C PRO A 188 -18.15 -9.05 11.77
N SER A 189 -18.16 -9.63 12.98
CA SER A 189 -18.62 -8.93 14.18
C SER A 189 -17.58 -7.95 14.74
N LEU A 190 -16.31 -8.11 14.37
CA LEU A 190 -15.24 -7.19 14.76
C LEU A 190 -15.40 -5.84 14.06
N ASP A 191 -15.46 -4.78 14.85
CA ASP A 191 -15.43 -3.41 14.35
C ASP A 191 -14.04 -3.09 13.77
N ARG A 192 -14.00 -2.91 12.45
CA ARG A 192 -12.81 -2.47 11.69
C ARG A 192 -13.05 -1.12 11.03
N SER A 193 -14.05 -0.37 11.51
CA SER A 193 -14.31 0.98 11.02
C SER A 193 -13.14 1.90 11.38
N LEU A 194 -12.85 2.84 10.48
CA LEU A 194 -11.89 3.89 10.78
C LEU A 194 -12.63 4.97 11.57
N ASN A 195 -12.32 5.07 12.87
CA ASN A 195 -12.86 6.16 13.67
C ASN A 195 -12.19 7.47 13.28
N THR A 196 -12.97 8.34 12.64
CA THR A 196 -12.57 9.69 12.23
C THR A 196 -13.30 10.77 13.02
N GLN A 197 -13.92 10.41 14.16
CA GLN A 197 -14.59 11.36 15.04
C GLN A 197 -13.60 11.83 16.11
N GLY A 198 -13.46 13.15 16.25
CA GLY A 198 -12.75 13.74 17.37
C GLY A 198 -13.60 13.79 18.65
N ALA A 199 -12.95 14.17 19.76
CA ALA A 199 -13.66 14.55 20.98
C ALA A 199 -14.40 15.89 20.78
N GLU A 200 -15.30 16.26 21.70
CA GLU A 200 -16.07 17.51 21.59
C GLU A 200 -15.21 18.72 21.17
N ASN A 201 -15.60 19.33 20.04
CA ASN A 201 -14.93 20.49 19.41
C ASN A 201 -13.45 20.26 19.04
N LYS A 202 -13.05 19.03 18.72
CA LYS A 202 -11.71 18.68 18.22
C LYS A 202 -11.82 17.82 16.96
N PRO A 203 -10.84 17.93 16.05
CA PRO A 203 -10.79 17.10 14.84
C PRO A 203 -10.51 15.63 15.16
N GLY A 204 -10.97 14.74 14.29
CA GLY A 204 -10.49 13.36 14.23
C GLY A 204 -9.05 13.29 13.73
N VAL A 205 -8.15 12.65 14.47
CA VAL A 205 -6.72 12.57 14.08
C VAL A 205 -6.36 11.16 13.62
N VAL A 206 -5.88 11.04 12.37
CA VAL A 206 -5.40 9.79 11.78
C VAL A 206 -3.90 9.89 11.51
N LEU A 207 -3.09 9.14 12.27
CA LEU A 207 -1.65 9.02 12.04
C LEU A 207 -1.34 7.77 11.20
N VAL A 208 -0.78 7.96 10.01
CA VAL A 208 -0.40 6.84 9.12
C VAL A 208 1.08 6.53 9.24
N VAL A 209 1.39 5.31 9.70
CA VAL A 209 2.76 4.82 9.93
C VAL A 209 3.11 3.65 9.01
N GLY A 210 4.40 3.39 8.83
CA GLY A 210 4.91 2.25 8.06
C GLY A 210 6.21 2.56 7.32
N VAL A 211 6.79 1.54 6.70
CA VAL A 211 8.08 1.66 5.98
C VAL A 211 7.92 2.37 4.63
N ASN A 212 9.03 2.71 3.98
CA ASN A 212 9.01 3.36 2.66
C ASN A 212 8.49 2.40 1.58
N GLY A 213 7.76 2.92 0.60
CA GLY A 213 7.28 2.15 -0.55
C GLY A 213 5.94 1.41 -0.38
N VAL A 214 5.40 1.24 0.84
CA VAL A 214 4.12 0.52 1.07
C VAL A 214 2.86 1.33 0.70
N GLY A 215 3.03 2.53 0.14
CA GLY A 215 1.92 3.35 -0.34
C GLY A 215 1.27 4.28 0.69
N LYS A 216 1.94 4.63 1.80
CA LYS A 216 1.40 5.53 2.85
C LYS A 216 0.80 6.83 2.32
N THR A 217 1.59 7.64 1.61
CA THR A 217 1.16 8.93 1.06
C THR A 217 -0.02 8.77 0.09
N THR A 218 0.01 7.73 -0.74
CA THR A 218 -1.08 7.36 -1.64
C THR A 218 -2.35 6.98 -0.87
N THR A 219 -2.23 6.25 0.24
CA THR A 219 -3.37 5.88 1.10
C THR A 219 -3.95 7.10 1.82
N VAL A 220 -3.11 8.01 2.30
CA VAL A 220 -3.56 9.29 2.89
C VAL A 220 -4.36 10.11 1.88
N GLY A 221 -3.86 10.28 0.64
CA GLY A 221 -4.60 10.99 -0.41
C GLY A 221 -5.92 10.30 -0.79
N LYS A 222 -5.93 8.96 -0.88
CA LYS A 222 -7.17 8.19 -1.11
C LYS A 222 -8.17 8.35 0.03
N LEU A 223 -7.70 8.39 1.27
CA LEU A 223 -8.54 8.58 2.45
C LEU A 223 -9.14 9.99 2.44
N ALA A 224 -8.33 11.03 2.21
CA ALA A 224 -8.81 12.41 2.08
C ALA A 224 -9.91 12.52 1.02
N ARG A 225 -9.70 11.91 -0.15
CA ARG A 225 -10.71 11.86 -1.22
C ARG A 225 -12.03 11.20 -0.78
N VAL A 226 -11.97 10.16 0.04
CA VAL A 226 -13.18 9.49 0.56
C VAL A 226 -13.90 10.38 1.57
N LEU A 227 -13.16 11.01 2.49
CA LEU A 227 -13.73 11.88 3.53
C LEU A 227 -14.36 13.15 2.92
N VAL A 228 -13.69 13.78 1.95
CA VAL A 228 -14.25 14.93 1.21
C VAL A 228 -15.56 14.55 0.48
N ALA A 229 -15.62 13.33 -0.07
CA ALA A 229 -16.84 12.83 -0.71
C ALA A 229 -17.95 12.42 0.27
N GLU A 230 -17.64 12.35 1.55
CA GLU A 230 -18.59 12.22 2.67
C GLU A 230 -18.92 13.59 3.29
N ASP A 231 -18.63 14.69 2.57
CA ASP A 231 -18.83 16.08 2.98
C ASP A 231 -18.08 16.49 4.25
N LYS A 232 -16.99 15.77 4.58
CA LYS A 232 -16.10 16.14 5.69
C LYS A 232 -15.03 17.12 5.23
N SER A 233 -14.77 18.10 6.08
CA SER A 233 -13.57 18.93 6.01
C SER A 233 -12.34 18.10 6.40
N VAL A 234 -11.23 18.30 5.69
CA VAL A 234 -9.99 17.56 5.91
C VAL A 234 -8.81 18.53 5.84
N LEU A 235 -7.80 18.28 6.67
CA LEU A 235 -6.50 18.94 6.62
C LEU A 235 -5.40 17.87 6.62
N LEU A 236 -4.41 18.03 5.73
CA LEU A 236 -3.27 17.11 5.65
C LEU A 236 -2.06 17.68 6.36
N GLY A 237 -1.32 16.85 7.11
CA GLY A 237 -0.04 17.19 7.72
C GLY A 237 1.11 16.42 7.08
N ALA A 238 2.09 17.12 6.50
CA ALA A 238 3.24 16.54 5.84
C ALA A 238 4.39 16.22 6.83
N ALA A 239 4.13 15.34 7.79
CA ALA A 239 5.11 14.95 8.81
C ALA A 239 6.20 13.97 8.31
N ASP A 240 6.15 13.51 7.05
CA ASP A 240 7.25 12.78 6.40
C ASP A 240 8.31 13.78 5.91
N THR A 241 9.07 14.36 6.84
CA THR A 241 10.01 15.47 6.59
C THR A 241 11.39 15.02 6.12
N PHE A 242 11.68 13.72 6.17
CA PHE A 242 12.96 13.15 5.75
C PHE A 242 13.03 12.92 4.24
N ARG A 243 11.90 12.60 3.61
CA ARG A 243 11.84 12.35 2.17
C ARG A 243 11.59 13.67 1.43
N ALA A 244 12.60 14.15 0.70
CA ALA A 244 12.57 15.41 -0.06
C ALA A 244 11.24 15.71 -0.78
N ALA A 245 10.67 14.71 -1.47
CA ALA A 245 9.45 14.88 -2.27
C ALA A 245 8.14 14.42 -1.58
N ALA A 246 8.18 13.96 -0.32
CA ALA A 246 6.98 13.42 0.32
C ALA A 246 5.93 14.50 0.61
N ALA A 247 6.36 15.69 1.04
CA ALA A 247 5.48 16.83 1.26
C ALA A 247 4.85 17.32 -0.05
N ASP A 248 5.61 17.41 -1.14
CA ASP A 248 5.11 17.81 -2.47
C ASP A 248 4.10 16.79 -3.02
N GLN A 249 4.41 15.50 -2.84
CA GLN A 249 3.51 14.42 -3.24
C GLN A 249 2.19 14.48 -2.46
N LEU A 250 2.25 14.69 -1.15
CA LEU A 250 1.05 14.81 -0.32
C LEU A 250 0.22 16.05 -0.70
N THR A 251 0.89 17.17 -0.95
CA THR A 251 0.25 18.42 -1.41
C THR A 251 -0.49 18.19 -2.74
N THR A 252 0.17 17.53 -3.71
CA THR A 252 -0.45 17.18 -4.99
C THR A 252 -1.70 16.31 -4.82
N TRP A 253 -1.69 15.38 -3.85
CA TRP A 253 -2.88 14.58 -3.53
C TRP A 253 -4.00 15.41 -2.92
N GLY A 254 -3.66 16.35 -2.02
CA GLY A 254 -4.61 17.28 -1.41
C GLY A 254 -5.25 18.20 -2.44
N ASP A 255 -4.45 18.80 -3.32
CA ASP A 255 -4.91 19.74 -4.35
C ASP A 255 -5.97 19.13 -5.29
N ARG A 256 -5.84 17.84 -5.64
CA ARG A 256 -6.82 17.11 -6.47
C ARG A 256 -8.23 17.04 -5.87
N VAL A 257 -8.32 17.20 -4.55
CA VAL A 257 -9.57 17.08 -3.79
C VAL A 257 -9.87 18.33 -2.96
N GLY A 258 -9.14 19.43 -3.22
CA GLY A 258 -9.37 20.71 -2.55
C GLY A 258 -8.97 20.74 -1.07
N VAL A 259 -8.03 19.89 -0.65
CA VAL A 259 -7.59 19.75 0.75
C VAL A 259 -6.24 20.41 0.96
N ALA A 260 -6.17 21.34 1.91
CA ALA A 260 -4.94 22.02 2.28
C ALA A 260 -3.94 21.07 2.96
N THR A 261 -2.65 21.35 2.79
CA THR A 261 -1.55 20.60 3.41
C THR A 261 -0.66 21.52 4.24
N VAL A 262 -0.51 21.23 5.53
CA VAL A 262 0.46 21.85 6.43
C VAL A 262 1.81 21.16 6.25
N ARG A 263 2.87 21.95 6.02
CA ARG A 263 4.22 21.45 5.79
C ARG A 263 5.25 22.44 6.35
N GLY A 264 6.33 21.90 6.90
CA GLY A 264 7.52 22.68 7.22
C GLY A 264 8.57 22.66 6.10
N PRO A 265 9.68 23.38 6.25
CA PRO A 265 10.89 23.19 5.47
C PRO A 265 11.36 21.71 5.42
N GLU A 266 12.11 21.33 4.39
CA GLU A 266 12.74 20.00 4.34
C GLU A 266 13.65 19.78 5.57
N GLY A 267 13.57 18.59 6.17
CA GLY A 267 14.30 18.29 7.41
C GLY A 267 13.73 18.93 8.68
N SER A 268 12.53 19.53 8.63
CA SER A 268 11.84 20.01 9.84
C SER A 268 11.55 18.88 10.82
N ASP A 269 11.40 19.24 12.10
CA ASP A 269 10.93 18.29 13.11
C ASP A 269 9.50 17.81 12.78
N PRO A 270 9.27 16.50 12.61
CA PRO A 270 7.94 15.95 12.34
C PRO A 270 6.90 16.28 13.41
N GLY A 271 7.34 16.39 14.67
CA GLY A 271 6.48 16.73 15.81
C GLY A 271 5.92 18.14 15.69
N SER A 272 6.76 19.11 15.32
CA SER A 272 6.35 20.48 15.02
C SER A 272 5.33 20.55 13.88
N VAL A 273 5.56 19.84 12.77
CA VAL A 273 4.61 19.82 11.64
C VAL A 273 3.26 19.22 12.07
N ALA A 274 3.28 18.12 12.84
CA ALA A 274 2.07 17.51 13.37
C ALA A 274 1.32 18.45 14.33
N PHE A 275 2.05 19.15 15.20
CA PHE A 275 1.48 20.13 16.14
C PHE A 275 0.79 21.27 15.40
N GLU A 276 1.48 21.90 14.44
CA GLU A 276 0.93 22.99 13.61
C GLU A 276 -0.30 22.53 12.81
N THR A 277 -0.29 21.28 12.34
CA THR A 277 -1.44 20.70 11.63
C THR A 277 -2.66 20.63 12.54
N ILE A 278 -2.50 20.12 13.77
CA ILE A 278 -3.61 19.97 14.72
C ILE A 278 -4.11 21.35 15.19
N ASP A 279 -3.20 22.28 15.48
CA ASP A 279 -3.54 23.65 15.91
C ASP A 279 -4.36 24.38 14.84
N LYS A 280 -3.94 24.27 13.57
CA LYS A 280 -4.69 24.79 12.44
C LYS A 280 -6.05 24.09 12.27
N ALA A 281 -6.10 22.76 12.38
CA ALA A 281 -7.34 22.00 12.26
C ALA A 281 -8.37 22.41 13.32
N ILE A 282 -7.94 22.65 14.57
CA ILE A 282 -8.81 23.16 15.64
C ILE A 282 -9.30 24.57 15.30
N THR A 283 -8.40 25.46 14.86
CA THR A 283 -8.74 26.85 14.50
C THR A 283 -9.76 26.92 13.36
N ASP A 284 -9.58 26.05 12.36
CA ASP A 284 -10.43 26.00 11.17
C ASP A 284 -11.71 25.15 11.38
N ASN A 285 -11.88 24.54 12.57
CA ASN A 285 -12.97 23.60 12.90
C ASN A 285 -13.09 22.44 11.90
N VAL A 286 -11.95 21.83 11.56
CA VAL A 286 -11.89 20.64 10.72
C VAL A 286 -12.49 19.45 11.49
N ASP A 287 -13.16 18.55 10.76
CA ASP A 287 -13.80 17.33 11.28
C ASP A 287 -12.82 16.31 11.89
#